data_AF-A0A1I3BWK9-F1
#
_entry.id   AF-A0A1I3BWK9-F1
#
_cell.length_a   1.000
_cell.length_b   1.000
_cell.length_c   1.000
_cell.angle_alpha   90.00
_cell.angle_beta   90.00
_cell.angle_gamma   90.00
#
_symmetry.space_group_name_H-M   'P 1'
#
loop_
_entity.id
_entity.type
_entity.pdbx_description
1 polymer ?
#
loop_
_entity_poly.entity_id
_entity_poly.type
_entity_poly.pdbx_seq_one_letter_code
_entity_poly.pdbx_strand_id
1 'polypeptide(L)'
;MEKYNEGELNMSVSAICQNEKGEKYAFVTFDDGVRQAEGRIPECKILKNAGFAEIEVGELEKYMHEHLSELKKMASQVDIFSAFTK
;
A
#
# COMPACT_ATOMS: atom_id res chain seq x y z
N MET A 1 -24.81 12.33 -1.54
CA MET A 1 -23.77 12.94 -0.68
C MET A 1 -22.92 11.81 -0.17
N GLU A 2 -21.75 11.62 -0.76
CA GLU A 2 -20.77 10.64 -0.28
C GLU A 2 -20.22 11.16 1.06
N LYS A 3 -20.35 10.35 2.11
CA LYS A 3 -19.70 10.63 3.39
C LYS A 3 -18.22 10.34 3.20
N TYR A 4 -17.39 11.37 3.09
CA TYR A 4 -15.96 11.22 3.34
C TYR A 4 -15.80 10.90 4.82
N ASN A 5 -15.39 9.67 5.14
CA ASN A 5 -14.99 9.27 6.48
C ASN A 5 -13.62 9.90 6.78
N GLU A 6 -13.59 11.21 7.03
CA GLU A 6 -12.37 11.90 7.50
C GLU A 6 -11.88 11.20 8.78
N GLY A 7 -10.68 10.60 8.72
CA GLY A 7 -10.03 9.95 9.85
C GLY A 7 -10.06 8.42 9.89
N GLU A 8 -10.72 7.73 8.95
CA GLU A 8 -10.58 6.28 8.81
C GLU A 8 -9.37 5.96 7.92
N LEU A 9 -8.41 5.20 8.46
CA LEU A 9 -7.21 4.82 7.70
C LEU A 9 -7.55 3.68 6.73
N ASN A 10 -7.56 3.99 5.44
CA ASN A 10 -7.74 3.03 4.36
C ASN A 10 -6.39 2.44 3.94
N MET A 11 -6.42 1.20 3.46
CA MET A 11 -5.25 0.52 2.89
C MET A 11 -5.60 -0.05 1.52
N SER A 12 -4.69 0.13 0.56
CA SER A 12 -4.75 -0.56 -0.73
C SER A 12 -3.40 -1.17 -1.08
N VAL A 13 -3.43 -2.24 -1.89
CA VAL A 13 -2.24 -2.94 -2.36
C VAL A 13 -2.27 -2.96 -3.89
N SER A 14 -1.16 -2.58 -4.53
CA SER A 14 -1.05 -2.63 -5.99
C SER A 14 -0.94 -4.07 -6.48
N ALA A 15 -1.10 -4.26 -7.80
CA ALA A 15 -0.68 -5.50 -8.44
C ALA A 15 0.84 -5.72 -8.28
N ILE A 16 1.25 -6.98 -8.48
CA ILE A 16 2.66 -7.34 -8.51
C ILE A 16 3.33 -6.67 -9.71
N CYS A 17 4.32 -5.83 -9.42
CA CYS A 17 5.23 -5.24 -10.39
C CYS A 17 6.54 -6.04 -10.43
N GLN A 18 7.33 -5.80 -11.47
CA GLN A 18 8.68 -6.34 -11.61
C GLN A 18 9.62 -5.21 -12.01
N ASN A 19 10.79 -5.11 -11.38
CA ASN A 19 11.82 -4.15 -11.79
C ASN A 19 12.68 -4.71 -12.94
N GLU A 20 13.60 -3.89 -13.46
CA GLU A 20 14.50 -4.28 -14.55
C GLU A 20 15.43 -5.45 -14.21
N LYS A 21 15.68 -5.69 -12.92
CA LYS A 21 16.47 -6.84 -12.43
C LYS A 21 15.66 -8.12 -12.28
N GLY A 22 14.35 -8.06 -12.55
CA GLY A 22 13.44 -9.17 -12.42
C GLY A 22 12.87 -9.36 -11.01
N GLU A 23 13.14 -8.45 -10.06
CA GLU A 23 12.66 -8.54 -8.69
C GLU A 23 11.20 -8.10 -8.60
N LYS A 24 10.38 -8.93 -7.95
CA LYS A 24 8.94 -8.67 -7.79
C LYS A 24 8.69 -7.84 -6.55
N TYR A 25 7.83 -6.84 -6.69
CA TYR A 25 7.40 -5.97 -5.60
C TYR A 25 5.95 -5.54 -5.77
N ALA A 26 5.35 -4.99 -4.72
CA ALA A 26 4.06 -4.31 -4.79
C ALA A 26 4.09 -3.09 -3.85
N PHE A 27 3.27 -2.09 -4.16
CA PHE A 27 3.07 -0.93 -3.32
C PHE A 27 1.91 -1.16 -2.34
N VAL A 28 2.04 -0.61 -1.15
CA VAL A 28 0.98 -0.56 -0.12
C VAL A 28 0.76 0.91 0.18
N THR A 29 -0.47 1.39 0.00
CA THR A 29 -0.83 2.78 0.23
C THR A 29 -1.78 2.88 1.40
N PHE A 30 -1.43 3.72 2.36
CA PHE A 30 -2.25 4.12 3.51
C PHE A 30 -2.77 5.54 3.27
N ASP A 31 -4.07 5.75 3.49
CA ASP A 31 -4.74 7.02 3.20
C ASP A 31 -5.92 7.25 4.16
N ASP A 32 -5.96 8.40 4.84
CA ASP A 32 -7.07 8.76 5.74
C ASP A 32 -7.98 9.88 5.20
N GLY A 33 -7.89 10.16 3.89
CA GLY A 33 -8.55 11.24 3.18
C GLY A 33 -7.78 12.57 3.19
N VAL A 34 -6.77 12.72 4.08
CA VAL A 34 -5.96 13.95 4.20
C VAL A 34 -4.47 13.64 4.06
N ARG A 35 -4.01 12.60 4.76
CA ARG A 35 -2.63 12.15 4.80
C ARG A 35 -2.49 10.87 3.99
N GLN A 36 -1.32 10.71 3.39
CA GLN A 36 -1.02 9.54 2.57
C GLN A 36 0.41 9.04 2.81
N ALA A 37 0.59 7.73 2.89
CA ALA A 37 1.90 7.09 2.91
C ALA A 37 1.92 5.91 1.93
N GLU A 38 2.98 5.80 1.13
CA GLU A 38 3.18 4.71 0.17
C GLU A 38 4.44 3.94 0.55
N GLY A 39 4.28 2.66 0.86
CA GLY A 39 5.37 1.73 1.10
C GLY A 39 5.49 0.67 0.03
N ARG A 40 6.56 -0.11 0.11
CA ARG A 40 6.84 -1.22 -0.81
C ARG A 40 7.07 -2.52 -0.06
N ILE A 41 6.47 -3.61 -0.56
CA ILE A 41 6.78 -4.98 -0.15
C ILE A 41 7.61 -5.66 -1.26
N PRO A 42 8.58 -6.53 -0.90
CA PRO A 42 8.80 -7.13 0.41
C PRO A 42 9.62 -6.30 1.41
N GLU A 43 10.09 -5.11 1.06
CA GLU A 43 11.00 -4.33 1.92
C GLU A 43 10.33 -3.77 3.18
N CYS A 44 9.00 -3.65 3.17
CA CYS A 44 8.19 -3.08 4.26
C CYS A 44 8.67 -1.68 4.69
N LYS A 45 9.02 -0.87 3.69
CA LYS A 45 9.52 0.50 3.87
C LYS A 45 8.58 1.50 3.24
N ILE A 46 8.27 2.57 3.98
CA ILE A 46 7.57 3.73 3.44
C ILE A 46 8.57 4.52 2.58
N LEU A 47 8.20 4.73 1.32
CA LEU A 47 9.00 5.42 0.31
C LEU A 47 8.55 6.87 0.13
N LYS A 48 7.26 7.14 0.36
CA LYS A 48 6.68 8.48 0.31
C LYS A 48 5.74 8.66 1.48
N ASN A 49 5.81 9.82 2.11
CA ASN A 49 4.95 10.20 3.22
C ASN A 49 4.49 11.65 3.03
N ALA A 50 3.20 11.88 3.06
CA ALA A 50 2.55 13.18 3.04
C ALA A 50 1.63 13.28 4.27
N GLY A 51 2.18 13.79 5.37
CA GLY A 51 1.41 14.24 6.53
C GLY A 51 1.40 13.29 7.75
N PHE A 52 1.89 12.05 7.65
CA PHE A 52 2.07 11.21 8.84
C PHE A 52 3.34 11.62 9.61
N ALA A 53 3.30 11.57 10.93
CA ALA A 53 4.47 11.76 11.77
C ALA A 53 5.45 10.59 11.66
N GLU A 54 6.73 10.80 11.98
CA GLU A 54 7.75 9.74 11.91
C GLU A 54 7.40 8.50 12.74
N ILE A 55 6.79 8.70 13.92
CA ILE A 55 6.34 7.59 14.76
C ILE A 55 5.20 6.78 14.10
N GLU A 56 4.28 7.47 13.40
CA GLU A 56 3.20 6.81 12.67
C GLU A 56 3.76 6.04 11.48
N VAL A 57 4.73 6.61 10.75
CA VAL A 57 5.46 5.91 9.68
C VAL A 57 6.09 4.62 10.21
N GLY A 58 6.72 4.66 11.39
CA GLY A 58 7.27 3.47 12.04
C GLY A 58 6.24 2.39 12.32
N GLU A 59 5.05 2.76 12.80
CA GLU A 59 3.95 1.81 13.02
C GLU A 59 3.38 1.26 11.70
N LEU A 60 3.32 2.06 10.63
CA LEU A 60 2.92 1.57 9.30
C LEU A 60 3.93 0.56 8.72
N GLU A 61 5.24 0.83 8.84
CA GLU A 61 6.29 -0.12 8.43
C GLU A 61 6.21 -1.42 9.23
N LYS A 62 5.99 -1.32 10.54
CA LYS A 62 5.82 -2.46 11.43
C LYS A 62 4.59 -3.28 11.04
N TYR A 63 3.45 -2.65 10.77
CA TYR A 63 2.25 -3.31 10.26
C TYR A 63 2.55 -4.07 8.95
N MET A 64 3.25 -3.45 8.00
CA MET A 64 3.64 -4.11 6.76
C MET A 64 4.51 -5.34 7.01
N HIS A 65 5.42 -5.30 7.99
CA HIS A 65 6.23 -6.45 8.38
C HIS A 65 5.40 -7.58 9.00
N GLU A 66 4.52 -7.25 9.94
CA GLU A 66 3.67 -8.22 10.66
C GLU A 66 2.66 -8.89 9.72
N HIS A 67 2.18 -8.17 8.71
CA HIS A 67 1.16 -8.63 7.75
C HIS A 67 1.71 -8.97 6.35
N LEU A 68 3.03 -9.08 6.18
CA LEU A 68 3.68 -9.23 4.87
C LEU A 68 3.09 -10.36 4.00
N SER A 69 2.81 -11.52 4.61
CA SER A 69 2.24 -12.67 3.90
C SER A 69 0.85 -12.38 3.33
N GLU A 70 0.03 -11.66 4.08
CA GLU A 70 -1.32 -11.24 3.67
C GLU A 70 -1.24 -10.20 2.56
N LEU A 71 -0.38 -9.20 2.70
CA LEU A 71 -0.17 -8.17 1.69
C LEU A 71 0.33 -8.76 0.35
N LYS A 72 1.23 -9.76 0.41
CA LYS A 72 1.66 -10.51 -0.79
C LYS A 72 0.51 -11.25 -1.45
N LYS A 73 -0.39 -11.84 -0.65
CA LYS A 73 -1.59 -12.52 -1.16
C LYS A 73 -2.52 -11.52 -1.83
N MET A 74 -2.79 -10.38 -1.20
CA MET A 74 -3.61 -9.30 -1.79
C MET A 74 -3.04 -8.85 -3.14
N ALA A 75 -1.74 -8.55 -3.22
CA ALA A 75 -1.07 -8.16 -4.46
C ALA A 75 -1.22 -9.21 -5.58
N SER A 76 -1.16 -10.50 -5.24
CA SER A 76 -1.33 -11.60 -6.20
C SER A 76 -2.75 -11.74 -6.76
N GLN A 77 -3.74 -11.16 -6.09
CA GLN A 77 -5.15 -11.22 -6.47
C GLN A 77 -5.59 -10.01 -7.30
N VAL A 78 -4.76 -8.98 -7.41
CA VAL A 78 -5.08 -7.80 -8.23
C VAL A 78 -4.94 -8.17 -9.71
N ASP A 79 -6.07 -8.28 -10.39
CA ASP A 79 -6.12 -8.49 -11.83
C ASP A 79 -6.08 -7.15 -12.58
N ILE A 80 -4.93 -6.85 -13.18
CA ILE A 80 -4.72 -5.63 -13.97
C ILE A 80 -5.59 -5.62 -15.23
N PHE A 81 -5.94 -6.79 -15.79
CA PHE A 81 -6.69 -6.88 -17.04
C PHE A 81 -8.17 -6.54 -16.86
N SER A 82 -8.70 -6.67 -15.64
CA SER A 82 -10.07 -6.25 -15.31
C SER A 82 -10.36 -4.78 -15.60
N ALA A 83 -9.32 -3.92 -15.57
CA ALA A 83 -9.43 -2.50 -15.88
C ALA A 83 -9.60 -2.19 -17.39
N PHE A 84 -9.26 -3.14 -18.27
CA PHE A 84 -9.30 -2.97 -19.73
C PHE A 84 -10.55 -3.58 -20.38
N THR A 85 -11.40 -4.25 -19.61
CA THR A 85 -12.69 -4.78 -20.06
C THR A 85 -13.82 -3.81 -19.72
N LYS A 86 -14.05 -2.83 -20.59
CA LYS A 86 -15.28 -2.01 -20.66
C LYS A 86 -15.76 -1.93 -22.10
#